data_AF-A0A1R2BLP4-F1
#
_entry.id   AF-A0A1R2BLP4-F1
#
_cell.length_a   1.000
_cell.length_b   1.000
_cell.length_c   1.000
_cell.angle_alpha   90.00
_cell.angle_beta   90.00
_cell.angle_gamma   90.00
#
_symmetry.space_group_name_H-M   'P 1'
#
loop_
_entity.id
_entity.type
_entity.pdbx_description
1 polymer ?
#
loop_
_entity_poly.entity_id
_entity_poly.type
_entity_poly.pdbx_seq_one_letter_code
_entity_poly.pdbx_strand_id
1 'polypeptide(L)'
;MVDLENTVESFKYQGNLAYKKQDYSTAFSLYTQGISMFPDSQILYLKRALVYLSQHKYLESLADSSKAIELDFNNPKGYYRKACALQELGELESALSVLDQCIQLNPNSTAIGKIIILKEEITKAFEKGRFLPAYHPERQKFNDLIRWLADGGAIFPKIHIEFYSQDSRGVHCIRAIRKKECILYIPLTHIITLEVAQSSPIAQKMLANNLNLLSPKHCYLSTFIIQEKQKPDSFWAPYIRILPEHFQNFPIFFTEEEKEYLVGTSFIDLVNEKITDIKEDYNTICSVAQEFIEVSFEEFCRVRMAVSSRIFGMEIEKKSTDGFVPLADMLNHQKPKQTFWKFCQQRNGFIIEAEVDISKGQEVLDSYGIKCNSRFLLNYGFTLDDNDANEFPYLIKLSEDLPFYEEKLNFLKAKSHVFRMLKDTSKPCLQEMLTYMRLIEIDDLEFLNQVIDEFLDSDFFTQGKYLNAFSLSIEKKILQRLEKISNEYLQRYPNSIEEDEEALKNEATQNEKNCIVIRMGEKSILNYYLKMAQEILAVFDLPSASIDLGKVSAPYRSYIVSSLIPLKNRPR
;
A
#
# COMPACT_ATOMS: atom_id res chain seq x y z
N MET A 1 52.93 -32.20 -31.81
CA MET A 1 52.90 -30.78 -31.41
C MET A 1 51.84 -30.64 -30.34
N VAL A 2 52.22 -30.27 -29.12
CA VAL A 2 51.26 -29.91 -28.07
C VAL A 2 50.64 -28.59 -28.49
N ASP A 3 49.30 -28.53 -28.50
CA ASP A 3 48.52 -27.37 -28.94
C ASP A 3 48.73 -26.20 -27.96
N LEU A 4 49.74 -25.37 -28.25
CA LEU A 4 50.19 -24.26 -27.40
C LEU A 4 49.17 -23.11 -27.32
N GLU A 5 48.13 -23.13 -28.16
CA GLU A 5 47.11 -22.06 -28.22
C GLU A 5 46.00 -22.20 -27.16
N ASN A 6 45.75 -23.41 -26.63
CA ASN A 6 44.62 -23.70 -25.75
C ASN A 6 45.05 -24.00 -24.30
N THR A 7 45.85 -23.12 -23.70
CA THR A 7 46.28 -23.23 -22.29
C THR A 7 45.55 -22.24 -21.39
N VAL A 8 45.51 -22.50 -20.07
CA VAL A 8 45.01 -21.53 -19.07
C VAL A 8 45.67 -20.16 -19.24
N GLU A 9 46.98 -20.13 -19.53
CA GLU A 9 47.73 -18.90 -19.73
C GLU A 9 47.27 -18.15 -20.99
N SER A 10 47.00 -18.86 -22.08
CA SER A 10 46.48 -18.31 -23.33
C SER A 10 45.11 -17.67 -23.14
N PHE A 11 44.14 -18.40 -22.57
CA PHE A 11 42.80 -17.87 -22.28
C PHE A 11 42.86 -16.67 -21.33
N LYS A 12 43.71 -16.74 -20.30
CA LYS A 12 43.95 -15.62 -19.39
C LYS A 12 44.48 -14.40 -20.14
N TYR A 13 45.47 -14.57 -21.01
CA TYR A 13 46.11 -13.49 -21.76
C TYR A 13 45.13 -12.84 -22.73
N GLN A 14 44.46 -13.63 -23.58
CA GLN A 14 43.50 -13.13 -24.56
C GLN A 14 42.31 -12.44 -23.88
N GLY A 15 41.73 -13.06 -22.85
CA GLY A 15 40.64 -12.45 -22.09
C GLY A 15 41.05 -11.16 -21.41
N ASN A 16 42.28 -11.05 -20.89
CA ASN A 16 42.79 -9.80 -20.32
C ASN A 16 42.95 -8.70 -21.38
N LEU A 17 43.35 -9.04 -22.61
CA LEU A 17 43.43 -8.07 -23.71
C LEU A 17 42.04 -7.53 -24.07
N ALA A 18 41.03 -8.40 -24.16
CA ALA A 18 39.65 -8.00 -24.38
C ALA A 18 39.11 -7.13 -23.23
N TYR A 19 39.35 -7.55 -21.99
CA TYR A 19 38.96 -6.79 -20.80
C TYR A 19 39.59 -5.40 -20.75
N LYS A 20 40.88 -5.26 -21.08
CA LYS A 20 41.56 -3.95 -21.15
C LYS A 20 40.97 -3.02 -22.20
N LYS A 21 40.41 -3.58 -23.28
CA LYS A 21 39.66 -2.84 -24.31
C LYS A 21 38.21 -2.54 -23.91
N GLN A 22 37.81 -2.89 -22.68
CA GLN A 22 36.42 -2.83 -22.18
C GLN A 22 35.42 -3.68 -22.99
N ASP A 23 35.93 -4.63 -23.79
CA ASP A 23 35.11 -5.63 -24.47
C ASP A 23 34.81 -6.78 -23.50
N TYR A 24 33.87 -6.52 -22.60
CA TYR A 24 33.48 -7.46 -21.55
C TYR A 24 32.78 -8.70 -22.10
N SER A 25 32.13 -8.61 -23.27
CA SER A 25 31.46 -9.74 -23.91
C SER A 25 32.49 -10.78 -24.39
N THR A 26 33.52 -10.31 -25.11
CA THR A 26 34.60 -11.18 -25.58
C THR A 26 35.42 -11.73 -24.41
N ALA A 27 35.73 -10.90 -23.41
CA ALA A 27 36.43 -11.36 -22.20
C ALA A 27 35.65 -12.47 -21.47
N PHE A 28 34.34 -12.30 -21.31
CA PHE A 28 33.45 -13.29 -20.70
C PHE A 28 33.47 -14.62 -21.46
N SER A 29 33.34 -14.56 -22.80
CA SER A 29 33.35 -15.74 -23.66
C SER A 29 34.68 -16.50 -23.54
N LEU A 30 35.81 -15.80 -23.60
CA LEU A 30 37.15 -16.40 -23.50
C LEU A 30 37.40 -17.06 -22.14
N TYR A 31 37.00 -16.42 -21.04
CA TYR A 31 37.13 -17.04 -19.72
C TYR A 31 36.19 -18.22 -19.53
N THR A 32 34.98 -18.17 -20.07
CA THR A 32 34.01 -19.27 -20.00
C THR A 32 34.49 -20.48 -20.80
N GLN A 33 35.03 -20.27 -22.00
CA GLN A 33 35.66 -21.33 -22.79
C GLN A 33 36.84 -21.95 -22.04
N GLY A 34 37.72 -21.12 -21.48
CA GLY A 34 38.82 -21.57 -20.65
C GLY A 34 38.37 -22.39 -19.44
N ILE A 35 37.31 -21.98 -18.73
CA ILE A 35 36.74 -22.74 -17.60
C ILE A 35 36.17 -24.08 -18.05
N SER A 36 35.52 -24.14 -19.22
CA SER A 36 34.98 -25.40 -19.74
C SER A 36 36.08 -26.43 -20.05
N MET A 37 37.26 -25.96 -20.46
CA MET A 37 38.43 -26.82 -20.70
C MET A 37 39.25 -27.09 -19.44
N PHE A 38 39.27 -26.15 -18.49
CA PHE A 38 40.07 -26.19 -17.28
C PHE A 38 39.21 -25.83 -16.06
N PRO A 39 38.31 -26.73 -15.62
CA PRO A 39 37.32 -26.45 -14.57
C PRO A 39 37.94 -26.26 -13.18
N ASP A 40 39.19 -26.68 -12.96
CA ASP A 40 39.90 -26.49 -11.69
C ASP A 40 40.80 -25.24 -11.71
N SER A 41 40.72 -24.42 -12.76
CA SER A 41 41.54 -23.21 -12.89
C SER A 41 40.95 -22.04 -12.13
N GLN A 42 41.36 -21.90 -10.88
CA GLN A 42 41.05 -20.76 -10.03
C GLN A 42 41.25 -19.40 -10.71
N ILE A 43 42.33 -19.25 -11.50
CA ILE A 43 42.67 -17.98 -12.16
C ILE A 43 41.57 -17.57 -13.15
N LEU A 44 40.95 -18.51 -13.85
CA LEU A 44 39.93 -18.20 -14.85
C LEU A 44 38.60 -17.79 -14.19
N TYR A 45 38.18 -18.47 -13.12
CA TYR A 45 37.04 -18.04 -12.29
C TYR A 45 37.24 -16.64 -11.73
N LEU A 46 38.42 -16.38 -11.17
CA LEU A 46 38.82 -15.06 -10.72
C LEU A 46 38.61 -14.01 -11.82
N LYS A 47 39.12 -14.27 -13.02
CA LYS A 47 39.05 -13.31 -14.12
C LYS A 47 37.62 -13.10 -14.62
N ARG A 48 36.79 -14.13 -14.64
CA ARG A 48 35.38 -14.00 -15.00
C ARG A 48 34.56 -13.27 -13.93
N ALA A 49 34.83 -13.49 -12.65
CA ALA A 49 34.26 -12.70 -11.56
C ALA A 49 34.54 -11.19 -11.72
N LEU A 50 35.75 -10.82 -12.17
CA LEU A 50 36.06 -9.42 -12.45
C LEU A 50 35.19 -8.85 -13.58
N VAL A 51 34.96 -9.61 -14.65
CA VAL A 51 34.07 -9.20 -15.75
C VAL A 51 32.65 -8.99 -15.21
N TYR A 52 32.17 -9.90 -14.36
CA TYR A 52 30.87 -9.78 -13.73
C TYR A 52 30.75 -8.53 -12.85
N LEU A 53 31.78 -8.20 -12.04
CA LEU A 53 31.82 -6.93 -11.30
C LEU A 53 31.73 -5.72 -12.23
N SER A 54 32.47 -5.70 -13.33
CA SER A 54 32.43 -4.60 -14.31
C SER A 54 31.10 -4.48 -15.05
N GLN A 55 30.32 -5.56 -15.10
CA GLN A 55 28.98 -5.59 -15.68
C GLN A 55 27.86 -5.42 -14.63
N HIS A 56 28.20 -5.15 -13.37
CA HIS A 56 27.26 -5.04 -12.25
C HIS A 56 26.43 -6.32 -11.97
N LYS A 57 26.99 -7.49 -12.32
CA LYS A 57 26.40 -8.84 -12.11
C LYS A 57 26.98 -9.46 -10.85
N TYR A 58 26.55 -8.99 -9.69
CA TYR A 58 27.24 -9.25 -8.44
C TYR A 58 27.04 -10.67 -7.90
N LEU A 59 25.87 -11.28 -8.10
CA LEU A 59 25.61 -12.66 -7.66
C LEU A 59 26.48 -13.67 -8.42
N GLU A 60 26.62 -13.48 -9.74
CA GLU A 60 27.48 -14.31 -10.57
C GLU A 60 28.96 -14.10 -10.23
N SER A 61 29.36 -12.85 -9.95
CA SER A 61 30.70 -12.56 -9.41
C SER A 61 30.94 -13.23 -8.07
N LEU A 62 29.94 -13.25 -7.18
CA LEU A 62 30.02 -13.89 -5.87
C LEU A 62 30.24 -15.40 -5.99
N ALA A 63 29.50 -16.05 -6.90
CA ALA A 63 29.63 -17.47 -7.18
C ALA A 63 31.04 -17.80 -7.72
N ASP A 64 31.50 -17.10 -8.76
CA ASP A 64 32.82 -17.32 -9.34
C ASP A 64 33.96 -17.01 -8.35
N SER A 65 33.82 -15.95 -7.55
CA SER A 65 34.81 -15.61 -6.52
C SER A 65 34.85 -16.67 -5.41
N SER A 66 33.71 -17.23 -5.03
CA SER A 66 33.63 -18.31 -4.04
C SER A 66 34.25 -19.59 -4.58
N LYS A 67 33.98 -19.95 -5.85
CA LYS A 67 34.62 -21.10 -6.49
C LYS A 67 36.13 -20.92 -6.61
N ALA A 68 36.60 -19.71 -6.93
CA ALA A 68 38.02 -19.39 -6.93
C ALA A 68 38.67 -19.55 -5.54
N ILE A 69 37.99 -19.18 -4.46
CA ILE A 69 38.49 -19.37 -3.08
C ILE A 69 38.51 -20.85 -2.70
N GLU A 70 37.50 -21.63 -3.11
CA GLU A 70 37.46 -23.08 -2.91
C GLU A 70 38.67 -23.78 -3.56
N LEU A 71 39.03 -23.35 -4.77
CA LEU A 71 40.15 -23.91 -5.53
C LEU A 71 41.54 -23.42 -5.05
N ASP A 72 41.65 -22.18 -4.55
CA ASP A 72 42.88 -21.63 -3.93
C ASP A 72 42.51 -20.68 -2.78
N PHE A 73 42.44 -21.23 -1.57
CA PHE A 73 42.06 -20.49 -0.37
C PHE A 73 43.15 -19.50 0.11
N ASN A 74 44.36 -19.58 -0.44
CA ASN A 74 45.48 -18.69 -0.13
C ASN A 74 45.59 -17.51 -1.11
N ASN A 75 44.57 -17.25 -1.92
CA ASN A 75 44.58 -16.14 -2.89
C ASN A 75 43.76 -14.94 -2.44
N PRO A 76 44.38 -13.84 -1.96
CA PRO A 76 43.65 -12.66 -1.54
C PRO A 76 42.76 -12.02 -2.60
N LYS A 77 43.03 -12.24 -3.89
CA LYS A 77 42.22 -11.67 -4.98
C LYS A 77 40.81 -12.28 -5.04
N GLY A 78 40.65 -13.53 -4.61
CA GLY A 78 39.34 -14.18 -4.50
C GLY A 78 38.48 -13.51 -3.44
N TYR A 79 39.04 -13.37 -2.23
CA TYR A 79 38.37 -12.69 -1.12
C TYR A 79 38.07 -11.22 -1.45
N TYR A 80 38.98 -10.49 -2.09
CA TYR A 80 38.74 -9.11 -2.50
C TYR A 80 37.54 -9.00 -3.44
N ARG A 81 37.46 -9.85 -4.48
CA ARG A 81 36.34 -9.82 -5.44
C ARG A 81 35.03 -10.28 -4.82
N LYS A 82 35.08 -11.28 -3.95
CA LYS A 82 33.94 -11.72 -3.15
C LYS A 82 33.43 -10.58 -2.26
N ALA A 83 34.32 -9.90 -1.55
CA ALA A 83 33.98 -8.75 -0.69
C ALA A 83 33.46 -7.55 -1.49
N CYS A 84 34.02 -7.24 -2.66
CA CYS A 84 33.46 -6.23 -3.55
C CYS A 84 32.06 -6.61 -4.03
N ALA A 85 31.84 -7.87 -4.43
CA ALA A 85 30.51 -8.33 -4.83
C ALA A 85 29.51 -8.21 -3.66
N LEU A 86 29.89 -8.64 -2.45
CA LEU A 86 29.07 -8.52 -1.24
C LEU A 86 28.80 -7.06 -0.86
N GLN A 87 29.79 -6.19 -0.98
CA GLN A 87 29.63 -4.76 -0.74
C GLN A 87 28.61 -4.13 -1.70
N GLU A 88 28.68 -4.50 -2.98
CA GLU A 88 27.75 -4.03 -4.01
C GLU A 88 26.34 -4.62 -3.86
N LEU A 89 26.23 -5.80 -3.25
CA LEU A 89 24.97 -6.44 -2.85
C LEU A 89 24.41 -5.88 -1.53
N GLY A 90 25.17 -5.06 -0.80
CA GLY A 90 24.78 -4.52 0.50
C GLY A 90 25.08 -5.44 1.69
N GLU A 91 25.65 -6.63 1.47
CA GLU A 91 26.06 -7.57 2.51
C GLU A 91 27.38 -7.17 3.18
N LEU A 92 27.39 -6.01 3.84
CA LEU A 92 28.62 -5.43 4.41
C LEU A 92 29.23 -6.30 5.52
N GLU A 93 28.42 -6.94 6.34
CA GLU A 93 28.91 -7.84 7.40
C GLU A 93 29.59 -9.09 6.82
N SER A 94 28.95 -9.74 5.84
CA SER A 94 29.54 -10.84 5.08
C SER A 94 30.84 -10.39 4.40
N ALA A 95 30.85 -9.19 3.82
CA ALA A 95 32.06 -8.63 3.20
C ALA A 95 33.19 -8.44 4.22
N LEU A 96 32.89 -7.87 5.40
CA LEU A 96 33.86 -7.71 6.49
C LEU A 96 34.39 -9.07 6.97
N SER A 97 33.52 -10.05 7.17
CA SER A 97 33.91 -11.41 7.58
C SER A 97 34.83 -12.08 6.56
N VAL A 98 34.54 -11.94 5.26
CA VAL A 98 35.38 -12.48 4.18
C VAL A 98 36.74 -11.79 4.14
N LEU A 99 36.79 -10.47 4.38
CA LEU A 99 38.04 -9.72 4.44
C LEU A 99 38.86 -10.11 5.67
N ASP A 100 38.22 -10.33 6.82
CA ASP A 100 38.88 -10.81 8.05
C ASP A 100 39.48 -12.20 7.88
N GLN A 101 38.72 -13.11 7.29
CA GLN A 101 39.21 -14.44 6.94
C GLN A 101 40.45 -14.35 6.03
N CYS A 102 40.41 -13.47 5.01
CA CYS A 102 41.55 -13.26 4.13
C CYS A 102 42.79 -12.75 4.88
N ILE A 103 42.62 -11.81 5.82
CA ILE A 103 43.71 -11.24 6.62
C ILE A 103 44.36 -12.30 7.50
N GLN A 104 43.55 -13.13 8.15
CA GLN A 104 44.03 -14.22 9.01
C GLN A 104 44.82 -15.28 8.23
N LEU A 105 44.33 -15.65 7.04
CA LEU A 105 44.97 -16.69 6.21
C LEU A 105 46.21 -16.18 5.47
N ASN A 106 46.26 -14.90 5.13
CA ASN A 106 47.30 -14.33 4.25
C ASN A 106 48.01 -13.09 4.83
N PRO A 107 48.52 -13.14 6.07
CA PRO A 107 49.03 -11.95 6.78
C PRO A 107 50.26 -11.32 6.09
N ASN A 108 51.05 -12.12 5.39
CA ASN A 108 52.30 -11.69 4.73
C ASN A 108 52.14 -11.41 3.22
N SER A 109 50.91 -11.43 2.68
CA SER A 109 50.70 -11.19 1.25
C SER A 109 50.84 -9.71 0.90
N THR A 110 51.53 -9.40 -0.19
CA THR A 110 51.64 -8.02 -0.71
C THR A 110 50.29 -7.43 -1.13
N ALA A 111 49.27 -8.27 -1.37
CA ALA A 111 47.91 -7.84 -1.69
C ALA A 111 47.09 -7.43 -0.45
N ILE A 112 47.56 -7.71 0.77
CA ILE A 112 46.79 -7.53 2.00
C ILE A 112 46.48 -6.07 2.29
N GLY A 113 47.34 -5.13 1.87
CA GLY A 113 47.09 -3.70 2.03
C GLY A 113 45.79 -3.23 1.35
N LYS A 114 45.45 -3.80 0.18
CA LYS A 114 44.19 -3.49 -0.51
C LYS A 114 42.96 -4.08 0.22
N ILE A 115 43.13 -5.23 0.87
CA ILE A 115 42.09 -5.87 1.70
C ILE A 115 41.78 -4.97 2.89
N ILE A 116 42.81 -4.47 3.58
CA ILE A 116 42.66 -3.60 4.76
C ILE A 116 41.98 -2.29 4.38
N ILE A 117 42.39 -1.64 3.29
CA ILE A 117 41.75 -0.40 2.81
C ILE A 117 40.26 -0.64 2.51
N LEU A 118 39.93 -1.71 1.76
CA LEU A 118 38.55 -2.06 1.47
C LEU A 118 37.76 -2.36 2.75
N LYS A 119 38.37 -3.05 3.72
CA LYS A 119 37.77 -3.32 5.02
C LYS A 119 37.47 -2.03 5.77
N GLU A 120 38.39 -1.08 5.81
CA GLU A 120 38.18 0.24 6.44
C GLU A 120 37.08 1.05 5.73
N GLU A 121 37.05 1.03 4.40
CA GLU A 121 35.99 1.69 3.61
C GLU A 121 34.62 1.09 3.90
N ILE A 122 34.52 -0.23 3.94
CA ILE A 122 33.28 -0.96 4.28
C ILE A 122 32.91 -0.72 5.75
N THR A 123 33.89 -0.70 6.67
CA THR A 123 33.66 -0.44 8.09
C THR A 123 33.13 0.98 8.29
N LYS A 124 33.73 2.00 7.66
CA LYS A 124 33.21 3.37 7.69
C LYS A 124 31.82 3.49 7.05
N ALA A 125 31.54 2.73 6.00
CA ALA A 125 30.22 2.66 5.39
C ALA A 125 29.18 1.98 6.30
N PHE A 126 29.61 0.97 7.07
CA PHE A 126 28.83 0.26 8.07
C PHE A 126 28.54 1.14 9.31
N GLU A 127 29.53 1.90 9.77
CA GLU A 127 29.43 2.80 10.94
C GLU A 127 28.61 4.08 10.66
N LYS A 128 28.63 4.61 9.43
CA LYS A 128 27.90 5.84 9.04
C LYS A 128 26.39 5.66 8.79
N GLY A 129 25.76 4.61 9.32
CA GLY A 129 24.30 4.48 9.35
C GLY A 129 23.64 4.11 8.02
N ARG A 130 24.20 3.15 7.26
CA ARG A 130 23.53 2.57 6.07
C ARG A 130 22.64 1.35 6.37
N PHE A 131 22.62 0.95 7.64
CA PHE A 131 21.78 -0.09 8.24
C PHE A 131 21.45 0.35 9.67
N LEU A 132 20.35 -0.20 10.22
CA LEU A 132 19.87 0.02 11.58
C LEU A 132 20.99 0.40 12.55
N PRO A 133 20.90 1.58 13.21
CA PRO A 133 21.94 2.02 14.14
C PRO A 133 22.27 0.91 15.13
N ALA A 134 23.53 0.77 15.52
CA ALA A 134 23.96 -0.32 16.39
C ALA A 134 23.17 -0.42 17.71
N TYR A 135 22.58 0.71 18.13
CA TYR A 135 21.75 0.85 19.33
C TYR A 135 20.23 0.62 19.10
N HIS A 136 19.76 0.37 17.88
CA HIS A 136 18.33 0.17 17.63
C HIS A 136 17.88 -1.17 18.24
N PRO A 137 16.84 -1.19 19.10
CA PRO A 137 16.45 -2.39 19.85
C PRO A 137 16.03 -3.55 18.95
N GLU A 138 15.48 -3.26 17.76
CA GLU A 138 15.03 -4.27 16.81
C GLU A 138 16.06 -4.64 15.73
N ARG A 139 17.30 -4.13 15.82
CA ARG A 139 18.34 -4.32 14.80
C ARG A 139 18.51 -5.79 14.38
N GLN A 140 18.56 -6.68 15.37
CA GLN A 140 18.75 -8.10 15.12
C GLN A 140 17.58 -8.70 14.32
N LYS A 141 16.34 -8.38 14.67
CA LYS A 141 15.14 -8.90 13.99
C LYS A 141 15.13 -8.56 12.49
N PHE A 142 15.46 -7.31 12.16
CA PHE A 142 15.51 -6.87 10.76
C PHE A 142 16.74 -7.39 10.01
N ASN A 143 17.89 -7.55 10.67
CA ASN A 143 19.04 -8.22 10.06
C ASN A 143 18.68 -9.67 9.71
N ASP A 144 17.96 -10.37 10.59
CA ASP A 144 17.49 -11.74 10.34
C ASP A 144 16.51 -11.77 9.16
N LEU A 145 15.59 -10.80 9.05
CA LEU A 145 14.73 -10.65 7.87
C LEU A 145 15.55 -10.50 6.58
N ILE A 146 16.51 -9.58 6.55
CA ILE A 146 17.30 -9.29 5.35
C ILE A 146 18.12 -10.51 4.92
N ARG A 147 18.74 -11.22 5.88
CA ARG A 147 19.46 -12.47 5.60
C ARG A 147 18.52 -13.54 5.05
N TRP A 148 17.38 -13.77 5.71
CA TRP A 148 16.38 -14.74 5.26
C TRP A 148 15.88 -14.45 3.84
N LEU A 149 15.61 -13.18 3.51
CA LEU A 149 15.22 -12.78 2.16
C LEU A 149 16.36 -12.98 1.14
N ALA A 150 17.58 -12.61 1.48
CA ALA A 150 18.74 -12.77 0.60
C ALA A 150 19.04 -14.26 0.32
N ASP A 151 19.06 -15.10 1.35
CA ASP A 151 19.20 -16.56 1.26
C ASP A 151 18.05 -17.17 0.43
N GLY A 152 16.86 -16.58 0.52
CA GLY A 152 15.68 -16.92 -0.26
C GLY A 152 15.74 -16.55 -1.75
N GLY A 153 16.72 -15.73 -2.16
CA GLY A 153 16.87 -15.25 -3.53
C GLY A 153 16.12 -13.95 -3.85
N ALA A 154 15.69 -13.19 -2.84
CA ALA A 154 15.15 -11.84 -3.04
C ALA A 154 16.24 -10.87 -3.51
N ILE A 155 15.85 -9.83 -4.26
CA ILE A 155 16.78 -8.87 -4.87
C ILE A 155 16.31 -7.44 -4.55
N PHE A 156 17.15 -6.68 -3.83
CA PHE A 156 16.87 -5.29 -3.43
C PHE A 156 18.17 -4.45 -3.30
N PRO A 157 19.03 -4.40 -4.34
CA PRO A 157 20.43 -3.97 -4.23
C PRO A 157 20.63 -2.47 -3.97
N LYS A 158 19.57 -1.66 -4.04
CA LYS A 158 19.65 -0.20 -4.01
C LYS A 158 18.83 0.43 -2.88
N ILE A 159 18.23 -0.34 -1.99
CA ILE A 159 17.36 0.17 -0.93
C ILE A 159 17.80 -0.34 0.44
N HIS A 160 17.46 0.42 1.48
CA HIS A 160 17.61 0.03 2.88
C HIS A 160 16.44 0.58 3.70
N ILE A 161 16.23 0.05 4.90
CA ILE A 161 15.23 0.55 5.84
C ILE A 161 15.88 1.64 6.70
N GLU A 162 15.24 2.79 6.76
CA GLU A 162 15.61 3.93 7.61
C GLU A 162 14.56 4.12 8.69
N PHE A 163 14.98 4.35 9.94
CA PHE A 163 14.09 4.53 11.09
C PHE A 163 14.15 5.99 11.53
N TYR A 164 12.99 6.63 11.59
CA TYR A 164 12.85 8.01 12.10
C TYR A 164 12.53 8.01 13.60
N SER A 165 11.90 6.94 14.09
CA SER A 165 11.65 6.66 15.50
C SER A 165 11.52 5.15 15.71
N GLN A 166 11.19 4.70 16.93
CA GLN A 166 10.94 3.28 17.20
C GLN A 166 9.79 2.72 16.35
N ASP A 167 8.73 3.51 16.13
CA ASP A 167 7.51 3.07 15.43
C ASP A 167 7.40 3.63 14.01
N SER A 168 8.33 4.48 13.58
CA SER A 168 8.30 5.14 12.27
C SER A 168 9.54 4.81 11.45
N ARG A 169 9.32 4.32 10.22
CA ARG A 169 10.36 3.88 9.30
C ARG A 169 9.94 4.13 7.85
N GLY A 170 10.93 4.16 6.96
CA GLY A 170 10.75 4.23 5.51
C GLY A 170 11.81 3.41 4.77
N VAL A 171 11.65 3.26 3.46
CA VAL A 171 12.61 2.54 2.60
C VAL A 171 13.34 3.54 1.72
N HIS A 172 14.65 3.66 1.84
CA HIS A 172 15.45 4.70 1.19
C HIS A 172 16.47 4.16 0.19
N CYS A 173 16.71 4.94 -0.85
CA CYS A 173 17.69 4.68 -1.89
C CYS A 173 19.13 4.80 -1.36
N ILE A 174 19.89 3.70 -1.36
CA ILE A 174 21.36 3.74 -1.17
C ILE A 174 22.05 4.32 -2.42
N ARG A 175 21.44 4.13 -3.59
CA ARG A 175 21.89 4.61 -4.90
C ARG A 175 20.69 5.08 -5.72
N ALA A 176 20.94 5.93 -6.70
CA ALA A 176 19.88 6.35 -7.61
C ALA A 176 19.30 5.14 -8.36
N ILE A 177 17.97 5.12 -8.46
CA ILE A 177 17.18 4.12 -9.18
C ILE A 177 16.58 4.81 -10.41
N ARG A 178 16.81 4.24 -11.59
CA ARG A 178 16.25 4.80 -12.83
C ARG A 178 14.84 4.32 -13.07
N LYS A 179 14.04 5.09 -13.79
CA LYS A 179 12.75 4.66 -14.31
C LYS A 179 12.86 3.29 -15.01
N LYS A 180 11.91 2.40 -14.71
CA LYS A 180 11.82 0.99 -15.11
C LYS A 180 12.87 0.06 -14.52
N GLU A 181 13.73 0.56 -13.63
CA GLU A 181 14.64 -0.31 -12.87
C GLU A 181 13.89 -1.09 -11.79
N CYS A 182 14.30 -2.34 -11.56
CA CYS A 182 13.80 -3.18 -10.48
C CYS A 182 14.28 -2.65 -9.13
N ILE A 183 13.33 -2.24 -8.28
CA ILE A 183 13.58 -1.81 -6.91
C ILE A 183 13.69 -3.02 -6.00
N LEU A 184 12.71 -3.93 -6.11
CA LEU A 184 12.52 -5.07 -5.24
C LEU A 184 12.01 -6.26 -6.04
N TYR A 185 12.56 -7.43 -5.79
CA TYR A 185 12.01 -8.71 -6.20
C TYR A 185 11.94 -9.66 -5.00
N ILE A 186 10.77 -10.24 -4.75
CA ILE A 186 10.52 -11.24 -3.72
C ILE A 186 10.03 -12.54 -4.41
N PRO A 187 10.72 -13.67 -4.24
CA PRO A 187 10.28 -14.95 -4.82
C PRO A 187 8.98 -15.43 -4.16
N LEU A 188 8.16 -16.18 -4.90
CA LEU A 188 6.89 -16.72 -4.38
C LEU A 188 7.05 -17.53 -3.09
N THR A 189 8.18 -18.22 -2.92
CA THR A 189 8.51 -18.99 -1.71
C THR A 189 8.59 -18.14 -0.44
N HIS A 190 8.73 -16.81 -0.56
CA HIS A 190 8.84 -15.85 0.54
C HIS A 190 7.65 -14.88 0.59
N ILE A 191 6.52 -15.24 -0.02
CA ILE A 191 5.26 -14.49 0.03
C ILE A 191 4.23 -15.32 0.80
N ILE A 192 3.58 -14.72 1.80
CA ILE A 192 2.48 -15.36 2.52
C ILE A 192 1.20 -15.07 1.75
N THR A 193 0.83 -15.94 0.81
CA THR A 193 -0.42 -15.81 0.03
C THR A 193 -1.63 -16.34 0.80
N LEU A 194 -2.84 -16.09 0.29
CA LEU A 194 -4.06 -16.69 0.84
C LEU A 194 -4.01 -18.21 0.82
N GLU A 195 -3.46 -18.82 -0.21
CA GLU A 195 -3.34 -20.28 -0.34
C GLU A 195 -2.40 -20.85 0.73
N VAL A 196 -1.27 -20.17 0.98
CA VAL A 196 -0.36 -20.52 2.09
C VAL A 196 -1.12 -20.44 3.42
N ALA A 197 -1.86 -19.35 3.65
CA ALA A 197 -2.64 -19.18 4.88
C ALA A 197 -3.76 -20.22 5.04
N GLN A 198 -4.45 -20.53 3.95
CA GLN A 198 -5.53 -21.50 3.90
C GLN A 198 -5.05 -22.92 4.17
N SER A 199 -3.78 -23.24 3.89
CA SER A 199 -3.20 -24.54 4.21
C SER A 199 -2.99 -24.79 5.71
N SER A 200 -3.14 -23.77 6.56
CA SER A 200 -2.94 -23.91 8.01
C SER A 200 -4.04 -24.76 8.69
N PRO A 201 -3.72 -25.44 9.81
CA PRO A 201 -4.69 -26.27 10.53
C PRO A 201 -6.00 -25.56 10.86
N ILE A 202 -5.94 -24.33 11.38
CA ILE A 202 -7.16 -23.57 11.72
C ILE A 202 -7.94 -23.20 10.45
N ALA A 203 -7.27 -22.74 9.40
CA ALA A 203 -7.94 -22.38 8.16
C ALA A 203 -8.62 -23.60 7.49
N GLN A 204 -8.02 -24.78 7.56
CA GLN A 204 -8.64 -26.01 7.09
C GLN A 204 -9.91 -26.35 7.88
N LYS A 205 -9.95 -26.10 9.20
CA LYS A 205 -11.18 -26.23 9.99
C LYS A 205 -12.25 -25.22 9.57
N MET A 206 -11.86 -23.96 9.32
CA MET A 206 -12.77 -22.92 8.84
C MET A 206 -13.40 -23.30 7.49
N LEU A 207 -12.58 -23.80 6.56
CA LEU A 207 -13.04 -24.27 5.24
C LEU A 207 -13.95 -25.49 5.34
N ALA A 208 -13.58 -26.50 6.15
CA ALA A 208 -14.37 -27.72 6.33
C ALA A 208 -15.77 -27.45 6.91
N ASN A 209 -15.93 -26.37 7.68
CA ASN A 209 -17.20 -25.96 8.27
C ASN A 209 -17.94 -24.86 7.47
N ASN A 210 -17.41 -24.44 6.32
CA ASN A 210 -17.99 -23.38 5.47
C ASN A 210 -18.37 -22.11 6.25
N LEU A 211 -17.46 -21.60 7.08
CA LEU A 211 -17.75 -20.40 7.88
C LEU A 211 -18.14 -19.21 7.01
N ASN A 212 -19.26 -18.57 7.36
CA ASN A 212 -19.68 -17.30 6.78
C ASN A 212 -18.96 -16.15 7.49
N LEU A 213 -17.80 -15.76 6.97
CA LEU A 213 -16.97 -14.68 7.53
C LEU A 213 -17.26 -13.38 6.79
N LEU A 214 -17.28 -12.26 7.52
CA LEU A 214 -17.46 -10.93 6.96
C LEU A 214 -16.22 -10.49 6.18
N SER A 215 -15.03 -10.86 6.65
CA SER A 215 -13.75 -10.56 5.99
C SER A 215 -12.87 -11.80 5.83
N PRO A 216 -13.25 -12.76 4.97
CA PRO A 216 -12.63 -14.09 4.91
C PRO A 216 -11.13 -14.04 4.66
N LYS A 217 -10.66 -13.21 3.71
CA LYS A 217 -9.23 -13.08 3.41
C LYS A 217 -8.41 -12.58 4.60
N HIS A 218 -8.95 -11.63 5.35
CA HIS A 218 -8.28 -11.11 6.54
C HIS A 218 -8.26 -12.14 7.66
N CYS A 219 -9.33 -12.92 7.82
CA CYS A 219 -9.39 -14.03 8.78
C CYS A 219 -8.34 -15.10 8.51
N TYR A 220 -8.22 -15.58 7.27
CA TYR A 220 -7.24 -16.60 6.91
C TYR A 220 -5.81 -16.14 7.17
N LEU A 221 -5.45 -14.94 6.70
CA LEU A 221 -4.10 -14.39 6.94
C LEU A 221 -3.85 -14.12 8.42
N SER A 222 -4.83 -13.65 9.18
CA SER A 222 -4.64 -13.35 10.61
C SER A 222 -4.43 -14.62 11.43
N THR A 223 -5.29 -15.62 11.23
CA THR A 223 -5.15 -16.92 11.91
C THR A 223 -3.84 -17.60 11.54
N PHE A 224 -3.37 -17.47 10.30
CA PHE A 224 -2.06 -17.96 9.88
C PHE A 224 -0.91 -17.28 10.64
N ILE A 225 -0.87 -15.94 10.65
CA ILE A 225 0.18 -15.19 11.35
C ILE A 225 0.24 -15.55 12.84
N ILE A 226 -0.93 -15.68 13.49
CA ILE A 226 -1.02 -16.05 14.90
C ILE A 226 -0.48 -17.46 15.15
N GLN A 227 -0.85 -18.45 14.31
CA GLN A 227 -0.32 -19.81 14.42
C GLN A 227 1.19 -19.87 14.19
N GLU A 228 1.71 -19.15 13.19
CA GLU A 228 3.14 -19.12 12.90
C GLU A 228 3.95 -18.41 14.00
N LYS A 229 3.39 -17.38 14.64
CA LYS A 229 4.03 -16.68 15.78
C LYS A 229 4.24 -17.60 16.99
N GLN A 230 3.43 -18.64 17.14
CA GLN A 230 3.55 -19.63 18.22
C GLN A 230 4.58 -20.75 17.91
N LYS A 231 5.07 -20.85 16.67
CA LYS A 231 6.03 -21.88 16.26
C LYS A 231 7.48 -21.35 16.39
N PRO A 232 8.31 -21.93 17.29
CA PRO A 232 9.70 -21.47 17.47
C PRO A 232 10.54 -21.53 16.18
N ASP A 233 10.33 -22.57 15.38
CA ASP A 233 11.07 -22.85 14.15
C ASP A 233 10.27 -22.46 12.88
N SER A 234 9.34 -21.51 12.99
CA SER A 234 8.59 -21.05 11.81
C SER A 234 9.55 -20.51 10.74
N PHE A 235 9.39 -21.01 9.52
CA PHE A 235 10.06 -20.47 8.33
C PHE A 235 9.77 -18.96 8.14
N TRP A 236 8.57 -18.52 8.56
CA TRP A 236 8.10 -17.14 8.43
C TRP A 236 8.51 -16.25 9.60
N ALA A 237 9.16 -16.81 10.63
CA ALA A 237 9.53 -16.08 11.83
C ALA A 237 10.35 -14.80 11.57
N PRO A 238 11.33 -14.75 10.64
CA PRO A 238 12.09 -13.53 10.35
C PRO A 238 11.20 -12.37 9.90
N TYR A 239 10.14 -12.65 9.15
CA TYR A 239 9.17 -11.63 8.72
C TYR A 239 8.14 -11.31 9.80
N ILE A 240 7.53 -12.32 10.42
CA ILE A 240 6.47 -12.12 11.41
C ILE A 240 6.98 -11.31 12.62
N ARG A 241 8.24 -11.52 13.04
CA ARG A 241 8.84 -10.80 14.18
C ARG A 241 9.02 -9.30 13.96
N ILE A 242 9.04 -8.83 12.70
CA ILE A 242 9.19 -7.40 12.39
C ILE A 242 7.87 -6.71 12.07
N LEU A 243 6.75 -7.44 12.07
CA LEU A 243 5.44 -6.82 11.97
C LEU A 243 5.24 -5.89 13.18
N PRO A 244 4.64 -4.70 13.00
CA PRO A 244 4.42 -3.78 14.11
C PRO A 244 3.65 -4.45 15.25
N GLU A 245 4.04 -4.18 16.49
CA GLU A 245 3.31 -4.65 17.68
C GLU A 245 2.34 -3.58 18.20
N HIS A 246 2.58 -2.31 17.87
CA HIS A 246 1.79 -1.16 18.29
C HIS A 246 0.93 -0.64 17.14
N PHE A 247 -0.38 -0.64 17.35
CA PHE A 247 -1.40 -0.12 16.42
C PHE A 247 -2.25 0.98 17.05
N GLN A 248 -1.73 1.69 18.05
CA GLN A 248 -2.49 2.72 18.79
C GLN A 248 -2.97 3.88 17.90
N ASN A 249 -2.36 4.05 16.72
CA ASN A 249 -2.81 5.01 15.71
C ASN A 249 -4.04 4.55 14.90
N PHE A 250 -4.52 3.32 15.12
CA PHE A 250 -5.72 2.80 14.48
C PHE A 250 -6.92 3.06 15.39
N PRO A 251 -8.02 3.65 14.86
CA PRO A 251 -9.16 4.06 15.66
C PRO A 251 -9.83 2.98 16.50
N ILE A 252 -9.72 1.71 16.10
CA ILE A 252 -10.27 0.60 16.87
C ILE A 252 -9.60 0.40 18.23
N PHE A 253 -8.41 0.98 18.43
CA PHE A 253 -7.65 0.96 19.67
C PHE A 253 -7.63 2.30 20.40
N PHE A 254 -8.33 3.32 19.87
CA PHE A 254 -8.39 4.63 20.52
C PHE A 254 -8.97 4.53 21.92
N THR A 255 -8.36 5.29 22.82
CA THR A 255 -8.88 5.57 24.16
C THR A 255 -10.20 6.32 24.08
N GLU A 256 -10.96 6.35 25.19
CA GLU A 256 -12.20 7.14 25.25
C GLU A 256 -11.92 8.64 25.06
N GLU A 257 -10.77 9.15 25.54
CA GLU A 257 -10.35 10.54 25.32
C GLU A 257 -10.09 10.84 23.84
N GLU A 258 -9.44 9.94 23.10
CA GLU A 258 -9.23 10.10 21.66
C GLU A 258 -10.54 10.00 20.87
N LYS A 259 -11.50 9.18 21.32
CA LYS A 259 -12.83 9.07 20.69
C LYS A 259 -13.67 10.32 20.88
N GLU A 260 -13.47 11.09 21.96
CA GLU A 260 -14.17 12.38 22.15
C GLU A 260 -13.90 13.35 20.99
N TYR A 261 -12.71 13.30 20.36
CA TYR A 261 -12.41 14.12 19.20
C TYR A 261 -13.27 13.79 17.97
N LEU A 262 -13.86 12.60 17.91
CA LEU A 262 -14.70 12.12 16.81
C LEU A 262 -16.19 12.30 17.06
N VAL A 263 -16.60 12.91 18.17
CA VAL A 263 -18.01 13.19 18.47
C VAL A 263 -18.64 13.99 17.34
N GLY A 264 -19.79 13.51 16.86
CA GLY A 264 -20.57 14.11 15.78
C GLY A 264 -20.18 13.67 14.36
N THR A 265 -19.01 13.02 14.19
CA THR A 265 -18.59 12.46 12.90
C THR A 265 -19.43 11.25 12.52
N SER A 266 -19.55 10.97 11.22
CA SER A 266 -20.01 9.65 10.75
C SER A 266 -18.90 8.60 10.82
N PHE A 267 -17.65 9.05 10.98
CA PHE A 267 -16.50 8.18 11.11
C PHE A 267 -16.52 7.30 12.37
N ILE A 268 -16.97 7.82 13.52
CA ILE A 268 -17.05 7.02 14.75
C ILE A 268 -17.98 5.80 14.59
N ASP A 269 -19.06 5.94 13.82
CA ASP A 269 -19.96 4.83 13.50
C ASP A 269 -19.23 3.74 12.69
N LEU A 270 -18.41 4.13 11.71
CA LEU A 270 -17.58 3.19 10.92
C LEU A 270 -16.52 2.47 11.78
N VAL A 271 -15.98 3.14 12.80
CA VAL A 271 -15.04 2.52 13.75
C VAL A 271 -15.75 1.45 14.57
N ASN A 272 -16.93 1.77 15.10
CA ASN A 272 -17.74 0.85 15.90
C ASN A 272 -18.25 -0.35 15.09
N GLU A 273 -18.70 -0.13 13.85
CA GLU A 273 -19.07 -1.18 12.90
C GLU A 273 -17.88 -2.12 12.66
N LYS A 274 -16.69 -1.58 12.37
CA LYS A 274 -15.49 -2.39 12.17
C LYS A 274 -15.10 -3.23 13.39
N ILE A 275 -15.22 -2.69 14.60
CA ILE A 275 -14.97 -3.46 15.84
C ILE A 275 -15.96 -4.62 15.94
N THR A 276 -17.23 -4.36 15.66
CA THR A 276 -18.30 -5.35 15.71
C THR A 276 -18.06 -6.47 14.69
N ASP A 277 -17.71 -6.12 13.45
CA ASP A 277 -17.43 -7.07 12.38
C ASP A 277 -16.23 -7.97 12.71
N ILE A 278 -15.14 -7.39 13.23
CA ILE A 278 -13.96 -8.16 13.63
C ILE A 278 -14.32 -9.10 14.80
N LYS A 279 -15.19 -8.66 15.72
CA LYS A 279 -15.65 -9.49 16.83
C LYS A 279 -16.52 -10.65 16.38
N GLU A 280 -17.40 -10.43 15.42
CA GLU A 280 -18.23 -11.48 14.83
C GLU A 280 -17.37 -12.54 14.11
N ASP A 281 -16.43 -12.10 13.27
CA ASP A 281 -15.44 -12.99 12.63
C ASP A 281 -14.67 -13.81 13.67
N TYR A 282 -14.15 -13.14 14.71
CA TYR A 282 -13.39 -13.78 15.78
C TYR A 282 -14.21 -14.87 16.50
N ASN A 283 -15.42 -14.54 16.93
CA ASN A 283 -16.32 -15.49 17.60
C ASN A 283 -16.66 -16.68 16.69
N THR A 284 -16.88 -16.41 15.40
CA THR A 284 -17.18 -17.43 14.38
C THR A 284 -16.00 -18.40 14.21
N ILE A 285 -14.76 -17.90 14.20
CA ILE A 285 -13.55 -18.75 14.17
C ILE A 285 -13.43 -19.59 15.44
N CYS A 286 -13.57 -18.97 16.63
CA CYS A 286 -13.50 -19.67 17.92
C CYS A 286 -14.55 -20.79 18.05
N SER A 287 -15.69 -20.67 17.36
CA SER A 287 -16.72 -21.71 17.41
C SER A 287 -16.28 -23.05 16.81
N VAL A 288 -15.35 -23.05 15.85
CA VAL A 288 -14.85 -24.28 15.17
C VAL A 288 -13.41 -24.64 15.50
N ALA A 289 -12.60 -23.67 15.92
CA ALA A 289 -11.22 -23.87 16.33
C ALA A 289 -11.07 -23.49 17.80
N GLN A 290 -11.37 -24.44 18.69
CA GLN A 290 -11.35 -24.22 20.15
C GLN A 290 -9.96 -23.84 20.66
N GLU A 291 -8.89 -24.34 20.00
CA GLU A 291 -7.52 -23.93 20.30
C GLU A 291 -7.24 -22.44 20.04
N PHE A 292 -8.06 -21.78 19.21
CA PHE A 292 -7.93 -20.35 18.93
C PHE A 292 -8.50 -19.47 20.05
N ILE A 293 -9.25 -20.03 21.00
CA ILE A 293 -9.81 -19.29 22.14
C ILE A 293 -8.72 -18.74 23.07
N GLU A 294 -7.54 -19.38 23.09
CA GLU A 294 -6.39 -18.90 23.88
C GLU A 294 -5.84 -17.57 23.36
N VAL A 295 -6.14 -17.21 22.11
CA VAL A 295 -5.75 -15.94 21.50
C VAL A 295 -6.73 -14.87 21.97
N SER A 296 -6.25 -13.80 22.61
CA SER A 296 -7.16 -12.73 23.01
C SER A 296 -7.76 -12.01 21.79
N PHE A 297 -8.98 -11.50 21.94
CA PHE A 297 -9.61 -10.66 20.91
C PHE A 297 -8.74 -9.46 20.53
N GLU A 298 -8.04 -8.87 21.51
CA GLU A 298 -7.13 -7.76 21.28
C GLU A 298 -5.93 -8.15 20.39
N GLU A 299 -5.32 -9.32 20.62
CA GLU A 299 -4.25 -9.84 19.76
C GLU A 299 -4.78 -10.14 18.34
N PHE A 300 -5.99 -10.70 18.23
CA PHE A 300 -6.63 -10.88 16.94
C PHE A 300 -6.83 -9.55 16.22
N CYS A 301 -7.32 -8.51 16.90
CA CYS A 301 -7.44 -7.17 16.33
C CYS A 301 -6.10 -6.62 15.86
N ARG A 302 -5.02 -6.77 16.64
CA ARG A 302 -3.67 -6.29 16.25
C ARG A 302 -3.23 -6.93 14.95
N VAL A 303 -3.32 -8.26 14.86
CA VAL A 303 -2.94 -8.99 13.64
C VAL A 303 -3.89 -8.65 12.49
N ARG A 304 -5.18 -8.49 12.74
CA ARG A 304 -6.16 -8.05 11.72
C ARG A 304 -5.81 -6.69 11.14
N MET A 305 -5.29 -5.76 11.96
CA MET A 305 -4.84 -4.47 11.46
C MET A 305 -3.49 -4.54 10.74
N ALA A 306 -2.58 -5.42 11.16
CA ALA A 306 -1.37 -5.72 10.41
C ALA A 306 -1.70 -6.23 8.99
N VAL A 307 -2.63 -7.19 8.88
CA VAL A 307 -3.11 -7.72 7.60
C VAL A 307 -3.75 -6.62 6.76
N SER A 308 -4.70 -5.87 7.33
CA SER A 308 -5.46 -4.85 6.58
C SER A 308 -4.57 -3.75 5.98
N SER A 309 -3.46 -3.43 6.64
CA SER A 309 -2.57 -2.32 6.25
C SER A 309 -1.42 -2.73 5.33
N ARG A 310 -1.14 -4.02 5.14
CA ARG A 310 0.14 -4.51 4.56
C ARG A 310 0.02 -5.50 3.40
N ILE A 311 -1.16 -6.06 3.16
CA ILE A 311 -1.33 -7.05 2.09
C ILE A 311 -1.39 -6.41 0.71
N PHE A 312 -0.87 -7.14 -0.27
CA PHE A 312 -0.93 -6.81 -1.69
C PHE A 312 -1.89 -7.76 -2.39
N GLY A 313 -2.80 -7.22 -3.18
CA GLY A 313 -3.58 -8.01 -4.14
C GLY A 313 -2.71 -8.33 -5.36
N MET A 314 -2.65 -9.57 -5.79
CA MET A 314 -1.83 -10.02 -6.92
C MET A 314 -2.54 -11.12 -7.72
N GLU A 315 -2.04 -11.39 -8.92
CA GLU A 315 -2.56 -12.46 -9.79
C GLU A 315 -1.47 -13.50 -10.07
N ILE A 316 -1.69 -14.74 -9.64
CA ILE A 316 -0.80 -15.88 -9.82
C ILE A 316 -1.51 -16.91 -10.70
N GLU A 317 -0.95 -17.23 -11.88
CA GLU A 317 -1.56 -18.17 -12.84
C GLU A 317 -3.04 -17.86 -13.16
N LYS A 318 -3.38 -16.57 -13.35
CA LYS A 318 -4.75 -16.06 -13.59
C LYS A 318 -5.73 -16.21 -12.41
N LYS A 319 -5.23 -16.56 -11.23
CA LYS A 319 -6.01 -16.55 -9.99
C LYS A 319 -5.63 -15.34 -9.15
N SER A 320 -6.63 -14.58 -8.75
CA SER A 320 -6.42 -13.47 -7.81
C SER A 320 -6.18 -14.03 -6.42
N THR A 321 -5.16 -13.50 -5.74
CA THR A 321 -4.83 -13.80 -4.35
C THR A 321 -4.41 -12.51 -3.65
N ASP A 322 -4.40 -12.51 -2.33
CA ASP A 322 -3.86 -11.45 -1.51
C ASP A 322 -2.76 -12.03 -0.62
N GLY A 323 -1.80 -11.22 -0.20
CA GLY A 323 -0.78 -11.73 0.69
C GLY A 323 0.20 -10.70 1.20
N PHE A 324 0.96 -11.09 2.21
CA PHE A 324 2.10 -10.30 2.65
C PHE A 324 3.28 -10.50 1.71
N VAL A 325 3.82 -9.39 1.22
CA VAL A 325 5.07 -9.35 0.48
C VAL A 325 6.11 -8.67 1.37
N PRO A 326 7.00 -9.43 2.02
CA PRO A 326 8.00 -8.87 2.92
C PRO A 326 8.84 -7.78 2.23
N LEU A 327 9.19 -6.74 2.97
CA LEU A 327 9.93 -5.55 2.53
C LEU A 327 9.14 -4.63 1.58
N ALA A 328 8.25 -5.16 0.73
CA ALA A 328 7.34 -4.34 -0.09
C ALA A 328 6.34 -3.58 0.80
N ASP A 329 5.87 -4.21 1.87
CA ASP A 329 4.93 -3.64 2.85
C ASP A 329 5.53 -2.56 3.77
N MET A 330 6.78 -2.16 3.51
CA MET A 330 7.48 -1.09 4.23
C MET A 330 7.57 0.21 3.43
N LEU A 331 7.13 0.22 2.16
CA LEU A 331 7.10 1.45 1.36
C LEU A 331 5.92 2.31 1.82
N ASN A 332 6.20 3.57 2.18
CA ASN A 332 5.18 4.51 2.64
C ASN A 332 4.37 5.12 1.49
N HIS A 333 3.25 5.74 1.84
CA HIS A 333 2.30 6.28 0.88
C HIS A 333 2.72 7.64 0.29
N GLN A 334 2.66 7.77 -1.04
CA GLN A 334 2.64 9.05 -1.75
C GLN A 334 1.73 9.02 -2.98
N LYS A 335 1.25 10.20 -3.39
CA LYS A 335 0.64 10.44 -4.70
C LYS A 335 1.37 11.60 -5.39
N PRO A 336 1.71 11.50 -6.70
CA PRO A 336 1.56 10.33 -7.56
C PRO A 336 2.49 9.18 -7.17
N LYS A 337 2.19 7.95 -7.62
CA LYS A 337 3.02 6.77 -7.31
C LYS A 337 4.41 6.89 -7.95
N GLN A 338 5.46 6.51 -7.22
CA GLN A 338 6.82 6.39 -7.76
C GLN A 338 7.11 4.98 -8.28
N THR A 339 6.23 4.04 -8.00
CA THR A 339 6.41 2.60 -8.15
C THR A 339 5.30 1.97 -8.99
N PHE A 340 5.62 0.83 -9.58
CA PHE A 340 4.67 -0.08 -10.17
C PHE A 340 5.04 -1.50 -9.76
N TRP A 341 4.06 -2.29 -9.34
CA TRP A 341 4.31 -3.65 -8.90
C TRP A 341 3.41 -4.65 -9.62
N LYS A 342 3.90 -5.89 -9.73
CA LYS A 342 3.19 -7.02 -10.35
C LYS A 342 3.77 -8.33 -9.84
N PHE A 343 3.01 -9.41 -9.97
CA PHE A 343 3.56 -10.76 -9.94
C PHE A 343 4.10 -11.14 -11.32
N CYS A 344 5.37 -11.52 -11.40
CA CYS A 344 6.03 -11.93 -12.64
C CYS A 344 6.05 -13.46 -12.74
N GLN A 345 5.22 -14.02 -13.61
CA GLN A 345 5.13 -15.47 -13.83
C GLN A 345 6.48 -16.06 -14.29
N GLN A 346 7.21 -15.36 -15.16
CA GLN A 346 8.49 -15.86 -15.69
C GLN A 346 9.57 -15.96 -14.62
N ARG A 347 9.56 -15.08 -13.62
CA ARG A 347 10.49 -15.10 -12.50
C ARG A 347 9.94 -15.81 -11.27
N ASN A 348 8.66 -16.17 -11.27
CA ASN A 348 7.93 -16.76 -10.16
C ASN A 348 8.06 -15.94 -8.86
N GLY A 349 7.75 -14.65 -8.94
CA GLY A 349 7.81 -13.76 -7.77
C GLY A 349 7.24 -12.37 -8.00
N PHE A 350 7.10 -11.62 -6.92
CA PHE A 350 6.62 -10.25 -6.90
C PHE A 350 7.75 -9.27 -7.24
N ILE A 351 7.48 -8.30 -8.10
CA ILE A 351 8.44 -7.28 -8.52
C ILE A 351 7.86 -5.90 -8.27
N ILE A 352 8.67 -4.99 -7.72
CA ILE A 352 8.45 -3.55 -7.73
C ILE A 352 9.48 -2.91 -8.67
N GLU A 353 8.98 -2.16 -9.65
CA GLU A 353 9.76 -1.35 -10.59
C GLU A 353 9.52 0.14 -10.32
N ALA A 354 10.52 0.99 -10.60
CA ALA A 354 10.36 2.43 -10.51
C ALA A 354 9.58 2.99 -11.72
N GLU A 355 8.59 3.85 -11.50
CA GLU A 355 7.89 4.62 -12.55
C GLU A 355 8.55 5.97 -12.86
N VAL A 356 9.43 6.43 -11.96
CA VAL A 356 10.19 7.68 -12.06
C VAL A 356 11.65 7.42 -11.70
N ASP A 357 12.53 8.39 -12.00
CA ASP A 357 13.89 8.37 -11.46
C ASP A 357 13.83 8.77 -9.96
N ILE A 358 14.49 7.99 -9.10
CA ILE A 358 14.57 8.23 -7.66
C ILE A 358 16.03 8.46 -7.30
N SER A 359 16.32 9.59 -6.65
CA SER A 359 17.68 9.99 -6.31
C SER A 359 18.24 9.22 -5.13
N LYS A 360 19.57 9.13 -5.05
CA LYS A 360 20.25 8.59 -3.86
C LYS A 360 19.80 9.34 -2.59
N GLY A 361 19.50 8.60 -1.53
CA GLY A 361 19.03 9.08 -0.24
C GLY A 361 17.53 9.35 -0.16
N GLN A 362 16.81 9.41 -1.29
CA GLN A 362 15.36 9.62 -1.28
C GLN A 362 14.63 8.36 -0.82
N GLU A 363 13.53 8.57 -0.10
CA GLU A 363 12.57 7.52 0.22
C GLU A 363 11.89 7.01 -1.07
N VAL A 364 11.70 5.70 -1.13
CA VAL A 364 10.94 5.01 -2.17
C VAL A 364 9.50 4.90 -1.69
N LEU A 365 8.61 5.63 -2.36
CA LEU A 365 7.22 5.76 -1.95
C LEU A 365 6.28 5.02 -2.91
N ASP A 366 5.34 4.24 -2.36
CA ASP A 366 4.28 3.58 -3.12
C ASP A 366 2.95 4.31 -2.98
N SER A 367 1.94 3.93 -3.76
CA SER A 367 0.60 4.48 -3.62
C SER A 367 -0.37 3.41 -3.15
N TYR A 368 -0.98 3.62 -1.98
CA TYR A 368 -2.04 2.75 -1.45
C TYR A 368 -3.39 2.98 -2.16
N GLY A 369 -3.38 3.77 -3.25
CA GLY A 369 -4.54 4.09 -4.08
C GLY A 369 -5.19 5.42 -3.73
N ILE A 370 -6.32 5.68 -4.40
CA ILE A 370 -7.16 6.86 -4.15
C ILE A 370 -8.18 6.47 -3.07
N LYS A 371 -8.08 7.07 -1.87
CA LYS A 371 -8.93 6.78 -0.72
C LYS A 371 -9.22 8.07 0.06
N CYS A 372 -10.41 8.16 0.64
CA CYS A 372 -10.74 9.20 1.61
C CYS A 372 -9.96 9.00 2.91
N ASN A 373 -9.82 10.06 3.71
CA ASN A 373 -9.16 10.01 5.01
C ASN A 373 -9.84 9.01 5.97
N SER A 374 -11.16 8.84 5.92
CA SER A 374 -11.85 7.80 6.69
C SER A 374 -11.29 6.41 6.37
N ARG A 375 -11.06 6.09 5.08
CA ARG A 375 -10.46 4.80 4.68
C ARG A 375 -8.98 4.70 5.06
N PHE A 376 -8.21 5.79 4.94
CA PHE A 376 -6.80 5.80 5.35
C PHE A 376 -6.66 5.58 6.86
N LEU A 377 -7.40 6.33 7.66
CA LEU A 377 -7.28 6.24 9.12
C LEU A 377 -7.79 4.89 9.63
N LEU A 378 -8.95 4.43 9.14
CA LEU A 378 -9.54 3.16 9.58
C LEU A 378 -8.69 1.92 9.25
N ASN A 379 -7.94 1.94 8.14
CA ASN A 379 -7.25 0.76 7.63
C ASN A 379 -5.72 0.85 7.62
N TYR A 380 -5.16 2.05 7.79
CA TYR A 380 -3.72 2.30 7.73
C TYR A 380 -3.22 3.19 8.89
N GLY A 381 -4.11 3.78 9.70
CA GLY A 381 -3.75 4.50 10.92
C GLY A 381 -3.16 5.90 10.68
N PHE A 382 -3.47 6.56 9.56
CA PHE A 382 -3.06 7.94 9.28
C PHE A 382 -4.09 8.69 8.44
N THR A 383 -4.00 10.02 8.44
CA THR A 383 -4.74 10.90 7.50
C THR A 383 -3.79 11.67 6.61
N LEU A 384 -4.29 12.16 5.47
CA LEU A 384 -3.60 13.14 4.63
C LEU A 384 -4.20 14.52 4.88
N ASP A 385 -3.35 15.55 5.05
CA ASP A 385 -3.78 16.92 5.31
C ASP A 385 -4.64 17.50 4.17
N ASP A 386 -4.18 17.29 2.93
CA ASP A 386 -4.91 17.65 1.71
C ASP A 386 -5.30 16.38 0.93
N ASN A 387 -6.60 16.07 0.91
CA ASN A 387 -7.13 14.87 0.27
C ASN A 387 -8.45 15.16 -0.44
N ASP A 388 -8.37 15.35 -1.76
CA ASP A 388 -9.49 15.59 -2.65
C ASP A 388 -10.44 14.38 -2.81
N ALA A 389 -10.03 13.21 -2.33
CA ALA A 389 -10.84 12.00 -2.31
C ALA A 389 -11.69 11.85 -1.04
N ASN A 390 -11.68 12.84 -0.13
CA ASN A 390 -12.57 12.83 1.04
C ASN A 390 -14.04 12.78 0.62
N GLU A 391 -14.81 11.99 1.37
CA GLU A 391 -16.23 11.75 1.11
C GLU A 391 -17.02 11.83 2.43
N PHE A 392 -18.29 12.21 2.34
CA PHE A 392 -19.22 12.22 3.46
C PHE A 392 -20.45 11.34 3.15
N PRO A 393 -20.86 10.42 4.05
CA PRO A 393 -21.99 9.53 3.83
C PRO A 393 -23.34 10.22 4.15
N TYR A 394 -24.00 10.81 3.15
CA TYR A 394 -25.37 11.32 3.28
C TYR A 394 -26.38 10.17 3.35
N LEU A 395 -26.99 9.98 4.51
CA LEU A 395 -28.15 9.09 4.67
C LEU A 395 -29.45 9.77 4.21
N ILE A 396 -30.04 9.28 3.12
CA ILE A 396 -31.37 9.71 2.64
C ILE A 396 -32.39 8.63 2.97
N LYS A 397 -33.38 8.96 3.80
CA LYS A 397 -34.45 8.05 4.24
C LYS A 397 -35.69 8.14 3.34
N LEU A 398 -36.30 7.00 3.02
CA LEU A 398 -37.63 6.95 2.45
C LEU A 398 -38.64 7.07 3.61
N SER A 399 -39.40 8.16 3.62
CA SER A 399 -40.33 8.48 4.70
C SER A 399 -41.71 7.86 4.45
N GLU A 400 -42.34 7.29 5.47
CA GLU A 400 -43.64 6.58 5.36
C GLU A 400 -44.81 7.51 5.02
N ASP A 401 -44.64 8.83 5.17
CA ASP A 401 -45.61 9.86 4.81
C ASP A 401 -45.54 10.32 3.34
N LEU A 402 -44.53 9.87 2.56
CA LEU A 402 -44.44 10.17 1.14
C LEU A 402 -45.53 9.43 0.34
N PRO A 403 -46.11 10.08 -0.70
CA PRO A 403 -47.01 9.39 -1.63
C PRO A 403 -46.37 8.15 -2.22
N PHE A 404 -47.16 7.08 -2.41
CA PHE A 404 -46.70 5.81 -3.00
C PHE A 404 -45.50 5.19 -2.29
N TYR A 405 -45.46 5.29 -0.96
CA TYR A 405 -44.37 4.75 -0.14
C TYR A 405 -44.13 3.27 -0.43
N GLU A 406 -45.20 2.46 -0.49
CA GLU A 406 -45.09 1.02 -0.70
C GLU A 406 -44.54 0.68 -2.08
N GLU A 407 -44.98 1.37 -3.13
CA GLU A 407 -44.46 1.22 -4.49
C GLU A 407 -42.98 1.59 -4.56
N LYS A 408 -42.60 2.72 -3.94
CA LYS A 408 -41.20 3.16 -3.84
C LYS A 408 -40.36 2.18 -3.04
N LEU A 409 -40.84 1.69 -1.91
CA LEU A 409 -40.14 0.71 -1.08
C LEU A 409 -39.97 -0.62 -1.82
N ASN A 410 -41.01 -1.07 -2.51
CA ASN A 410 -40.97 -2.30 -3.31
C ASN A 410 -39.97 -2.18 -4.46
N PHE A 411 -39.79 -1.00 -5.04
CA PHE A 411 -38.82 -0.78 -6.10
C PHE A 411 -37.39 -0.61 -5.56
N LEU A 412 -37.21 0.24 -4.55
CA LEU A 412 -35.90 0.56 -3.95
C LEU A 412 -35.33 -0.57 -3.08
N LYS A 413 -36.18 -1.48 -2.59
CA LYS A 413 -35.85 -2.59 -1.66
C LYS A 413 -35.19 -2.17 -0.34
N ALA A 414 -35.14 -0.87 -0.03
CA ALA A 414 -34.53 -0.34 1.17
C ALA A 414 -35.26 0.92 1.66
N LYS A 415 -35.37 1.05 2.99
CA LYS A 415 -35.96 2.24 3.65
C LYS A 415 -35.03 3.45 3.67
N SER A 416 -33.78 3.30 3.26
CA SER A 416 -32.81 4.38 3.19
C SER A 416 -31.65 4.00 2.29
N HIS A 417 -30.95 5.01 1.79
CA HIS A 417 -29.73 4.83 1.02
C HIS A 417 -28.65 5.80 1.49
N VAL A 418 -27.38 5.37 1.46
CA VAL A 418 -26.23 6.19 1.84
C VAL A 418 -25.48 6.61 0.58
N PHE A 419 -25.41 7.91 0.33
CA PHE A 419 -24.65 8.49 -0.78
C PHE A 419 -23.32 9.04 -0.25
N ARG A 420 -22.20 8.51 -0.76
CA ARG A 420 -20.85 8.99 -0.38
C ARG A 420 -20.47 10.17 -1.27
N MET A 421 -20.63 11.37 -0.72
CA MET A 421 -20.54 12.63 -1.43
C MET A 421 -19.13 13.22 -1.32
N LEU A 422 -18.50 13.57 -2.45
CA LEU A 422 -17.23 14.30 -2.48
C LEU A 422 -17.47 15.81 -2.54
N LYS A 423 -16.47 16.64 -2.22
CA LYS A 423 -16.56 18.11 -2.37
C LYS A 423 -16.44 18.56 -3.84
N ASP A 424 -17.26 18.02 -4.72
CA ASP A 424 -17.19 18.26 -6.17
C ASP A 424 -18.53 17.91 -6.83
N THR A 425 -19.26 18.92 -7.31
CA THR A 425 -20.54 18.76 -8.01
C THR A 425 -20.42 18.07 -9.38
N SER A 426 -19.21 17.94 -9.94
CA SER A 426 -19.00 17.23 -11.20
C SER A 426 -18.95 15.70 -11.03
N LYS A 427 -18.86 15.20 -9.80
CA LYS A 427 -18.81 13.75 -9.54
C LYS A 427 -20.18 13.10 -9.74
N PRO A 428 -20.23 11.86 -10.27
CA PRO A 428 -21.47 11.10 -10.46
C PRO A 428 -22.34 10.98 -9.20
N CYS A 429 -21.72 10.88 -8.01
CA CYS A 429 -22.43 10.71 -6.74
C CYS A 429 -23.51 11.77 -6.48
N LEU A 430 -23.33 13.00 -6.98
CA LEU A 430 -24.39 14.01 -6.89
C LEU A 430 -25.58 13.69 -7.76
N GLN A 431 -25.38 13.27 -9.01
CA GLN A 431 -26.49 12.89 -9.89
C GLN A 431 -27.20 11.63 -9.39
N GLU A 432 -26.46 10.69 -8.79
CA GLU A 432 -27.03 9.51 -8.12
C GLU A 432 -27.95 9.92 -6.95
N MET A 433 -27.45 10.76 -6.04
CA MET A 433 -28.24 11.27 -4.92
C MET A 433 -29.47 12.06 -5.39
N LEU A 434 -29.31 12.96 -6.36
CA LEU A 434 -30.42 13.73 -6.91
C LEU A 434 -31.44 12.85 -7.62
N THR A 435 -31.01 11.80 -8.34
CA THR A 435 -31.91 10.83 -8.99
C THR A 435 -32.78 10.12 -7.96
N TYR A 436 -32.16 9.62 -6.88
CA TYR A 436 -32.89 9.00 -5.79
C TYR A 436 -33.87 9.97 -5.12
N MET A 437 -33.40 11.19 -4.80
CA MET A 437 -34.25 12.21 -4.18
C MET A 437 -35.41 12.64 -5.09
N ARG A 438 -35.20 12.72 -6.41
CA ARG A 438 -36.25 12.98 -7.39
C ARG A 438 -37.31 11.89 -7.39
N LEU A 439 -36.89 10.62 -7.40
CA LEU A 439 -37.81 9.48 -7.40
C LEU A 439 -38.68 9.43 -6.15
N ILE A 440 -38.08 9.59 -4.97
CA ILE A 440 -38.84 9.50 -3.71
C ILE A 440 -39.83 10.66 -3.54
N GLU A 441 -39.64 11.77 -4.24
CA GLU A 441 -40.53 12.95 -4.21
C GLU A 441 -41.62 12.92 -5.30
N ILE A 442 -41.66 11.91 -6.19
CA ILE A 442 -42.73 11.77 -7.19
C ILE A 442 -44.08 11.57 -6.49
N ASP A 443 -45.05 12.40 -6.83
CA ASP A 443 -46.42 12.39 -6.29
C ASP A 443 -47.49 12.09 -7.35
N ASP A 444 -47.07 11.70 -8.56
CA ASP A 444 -47.92 11.17 -9.63
C ASP A 444 -47.64 9.68 -9.88
N LEU A 445 -48.66 8.83 -9.74
CA LEU A 445 -48.52 7.38 -9.82
C LEU A 445 -48.20 6.89 -11.24
N GLU A 446 -48.79 7.51 -12.26
CA GLU A 446 -48.56 7.12 -13.65
C GLU A 446 -47.11 7.42 -14.05
N PHE A 447 -46.63 8.61 -13.70
CA PHE A 447 -45.24 8.99 -13.91
C PHE A 447 -44.27 8.16 -13.06
N LEU A 448 -44.61 7.83 -11.81
CA LEU A 448 -43.80 6.93 -10.99
C LEU A 448 -43.65 5.56 -11.68
N ASN A 449 -44.74 4.99 -12.18
CA ASN A 449 -44.71 3.72 -12.88
C ASN A 449 -43.88 3.81 -14.18
N GLN A 450 -43.99 4.89 -14.94
CA GLN A 450 -43.15 5.12 -16.13
C GLN A 450 -41.65 5.17 -15.75
N VAL A 451 -41.30 5.85 -14.66
CA VAL A 451 -39.91 5.88 -14.16
C VAL A 451 -39.48 4.49 -13.70
N ILE A 452 -40.31 3.74 -12.98
CA ILE A 452 -39.99 2.36 -12.57
C ILE A 452 -39.74 1.48 -13.81
N ASP A 453 -40.59 1.59 -14.83
CA ASP A 453 -40.49 0.83 -16.08
C ASP A 453 -39.25 1.23 -16.91
N GLU A 454 -38.79 2.47 -16.84
CA GLU A 454 -37.56 2.92 -17.51
C GLU A 454 -36.30 2.42 -16.77
N PHE A 455 -36.37 2.32 -15.43
CA PHE A 455 -35.29 1.94 -14.53
C PHE A 455 -35.44 0.48 -14.04
N LEU A 456 -35.75 -0.45 -14.97
CA LEU A 456 -36.14 -1.87 -14.77
C LEU A 456 -35.42 -2.69 -13.67
N ASP A 457 -34.22 -2.29 -13.23
CA ASP A 457 -33.48 -2.95 -12.15
C ASP A 457 -33.27 -2.00 -10.96
N SER A 458 -33.38 -2.50 -9.73
CA SER A 458 -33.16 -1.74 -8.48
C SER A 458 -31.75 -1.17 -8.32
N ASP A 459 -30.86 -1.42 -9.28
CA ASP A 459 -29.46 -1.00 -9.28
C ASP A 459 -29.27 0.27 -10.13
N PHE A 460 -30.08 1.29 -9.80
CA PHE A 460 -30.27 2.59 -10.47
C PHE A 460 -29.01 3.24 -11.04
N PHE A 461 -27.88 3.07 -10.36
CA PHE A 461 -26.67 3.85 -10.61
C PHE A 461 -25.69 3.16 -11.55
N THR A 462 -25.87 1.87 -11.83
CA THR A 462 -24.90 1.05 -12.56
C THR A 462 -24.83 1.33 -14.07
N GLN A 463 -25.85 1.97 -14.65
CA GLN A 463 -25.95 2.22 -16.09
C GLN A 463 -25.71 3.68 -16.49
N GLY A 464 -25.35 4.57 -15.55
CA GLY A 464 -25.17 6.01 -15.85
C GLY A 464 -26.45 6.70 -16.34
N LYS A 465 -27.61 6.10 -16.09
CA LYS A 465 -28.93 6.68 -16.35
C LYS A 465 -29.33 7.51 -15.14
N TYR A 466 -29.61 8.79 -15.35
CA TYR A 466 -30.02 9.71 -14.30
C TYR A 466 -31.41 10.27 -14.60
N LEU A 467 -32.25 10.34 -13.58
CA LEU A 467 -33.54 10.99 -13.69
C LEU A 467 -33.30 12.50 -13.74
N ASN A 468 -33.50 13.11 -14.91
CA ASN A 468 -33.34 14.55 -15.10
C ASN A 468 -34.35 15.34 -14.27
N ALA A 469 -34.03 16.61 -13.96
CA ALA A 469 -34.98 17.50 -13.30
C ALA A 469 -36.26 17.63 -14.16
N PHE A 470 -37.43 17.38 -13.55
CA PHE A 470 -38.72 17.38 -14.26
C PHE A 470 -39.75 18.33 -13.65
N SER A 471 -39.58 18.78 -12.40
CA SER A 471 -40.50 19.69 -11.73
C SER A 471 -39.77 20.71 -10.85
N LEU A 472 -40.14 21.99 -10.97
CA LEU A 472 -39.62 23.05 -10.11
C LEU A 472 -40.00 22.86 -8.65
N SER A 473 -41.21 22.37 -8.34
CA SER A 473 -41.61 22.15 -6.95
C SER A 473 -40.77 21.06 -6.30
N ILE A 474 -40.46 19.99 -7.04
CA ILE A 474 -39.61 18.89 -6.55
C ILE A 474 -38.16 19.33 -6.39
N GLU A 475 -37.56 20.01 -7.36
CA GLU A 475 -36.18 20.51 -7.18
C GLU A 475 -36.07 21.46 -5.97
N LYS A 476 -37.09 22.29 -5.70
CA LYS A 476 -37.13 23.13 -4.50
C LYS A 476 -37.14 22.30 -3.22
N LYS A 477 -38.00 21.26 -3.15
CA LYS A 477 -38.08 20.33 -2.00
C LYS A 477 -36.73 19.62 -1.78
N ILE A 478 -36.08 19.16 -2.85
CA ILE A 478 -34.78 18.47 -2.79
C ILE A 478 -33.69 19.39 -2.23
N LEU A 479 -33.60 20.63 -2.71
CA LEU A 479 -32.62 21.60 -2.21
C LEU A 479 -32.87 21.95 -0.73
N GLN A 480 -34.13 22.17 -0.34
CA GLN A 480 -34.50 22.41 1.06
C GLN A 480 -34.17 21.22 1.95
N ARG A 481 -34.36 20.00 1.44
CA ARG A 481 -34.01 18.77 2.15
C ARG A 481 -32.50 18.60 2.29
N LEU A 482 -31.73 18.92 1.25
CA LEU A 482 -30.27 18.93 1.31
C LEU A 482 -29.77 19.93 2.34
N GLU A 483 -30.27 21.17 2.32
CA GLU A 483 -29.97 22.19 3.32
C GLU A 483 -30.29 21.71 4.75
N LYS A 484 -31.47 21.13 4.96
CA LYS A 484 -31.88 20.59 6.26
C LYS A 484 -30.93 19.49 6.75
N ILE A 485 -30.65 18.50 5.92
CA ILE A 485 -29.78 17.36 6.29
C ILE A 485 -28.36 17.84 6.59
N SER A 486 -27.81 18.73 5.76
CA SER A 486 -26.47 19.29 5.99
C SER A 486 -26.38 20.04 7.32
N ASN A 487 -27.39 20.87 7.65
CA ASN A 487 -27.46 21.56 8.94
C ASN A 487 -27.59 20.58 10.12
N GLU A 488 -28.44 19.56 10.00
CA GLU A 488 -28.61 18.54 11.06
C GLU A 488 -27.32 17.77 11.35
N TYR A 489 -26.49 17.47 10.33
CA TYR A 489 -25.18 16.88 10.53
C TYR A 489 -24.19 17.87 11.15
N LEU A 490 -24.12 19.12 10.64
CA LEU A 490 -23.21 20.14 11.15
C LEU A 490 -23.46 20.45 12.64
N GLN A 491 -24.72 20.41 13.10
CA GLN A 491 -25.08 20.62 14.50
C GLN A 491 -24.60 19.51 15.45
N ARG A 492 -24.18 18.34 14.94
CA ARG A 492 -23.64 17.26 15.78
C ARG A 492 -22.21 17.52 16.25
N TYR A 493 -21.48 18.39 15.54
CA TYR A 493 -20.09 18.66 15.84
C TYR A 493 -19.99 19.66 16.99
N PRO A 494 -19.16 19.37 18.02
CA PRO A 494 -18.95 20.30 19.11
C PRO A 494 -18.13 21.54 18.69
N ASN A 495 -17.36 21.44 17.60
CA ASN A 495 -16.44 22.49 17.15
C ASN A 495 -16.77 23.02 15.75
N SER A 496 -16.46 24.28 15.50
CA SER A 496 -16.45 24.87 14.14
C SER A 496 -15.22 24.44 13.33
N ILE A 497 -15.14 24.78 12.03
CA ILE A 497 -13.94 24.50 11.24
C ILE A 497 -12.78 25.39 11.70
N GLU A 498 -13.05 26.65 12.03
CA GLU A 498 -12.07 27.62 12.50
C GLU A 498 -11.45 27.22 13.84
N GLU A 499 -12.25 26.68 14.76
CA GLU A 499 -11.76 26.14 16.03
C GLU A 499 -10.85 24.93 15.83
N ASP A 500 -11.16 24.08 14.84
CA ASP A 500 -10.33 22.93 14.50
C ASP A 500 -9.01 23.33 13.83
N GLU A 501 -9.05 24.32 12.95
CA GLU A 501 -7.84 24.90 12.35
C GLU A 501 -6.92 25.50 13.41
N GLU A 502 -7.48 26.13 14.44
CA GLU A 502 -6.71 26.64 15.57
C GLU A 502 -6.16 25.50 16.44
N ALA A 503 -6.96 24.44 16.68
CA ALA A 503 -6.52 23.27 17.42
C ALA A 503 -5.31 22.57 16.75
N LEU A 504 -5.26 22.51 15.41
CA LEU A 504 -4.12 21.94 14.68
C LEU A 504 -2.81 22.73 14.81
N LYS A 505 -2.88 24.01 15.18
CA LYS A 505 -1.69 24.85 15.42
C LYS A 505 -1.08 24.61 16.80
N ASN A 506 -1.86 24.09 17.74
CA ASN A 506 -1.40 23.78 19.08
C ASN A 506 -0.64 22.45 19.12
N GLU A 507 0.09 22.19 20.20
CA GLU A 507 0.69 20.88 20.42
C GLU A 507 -0.44 19.84 20.60
N ALA A 508 -0.53 18.92 19.65
CA ALA A 508 -1.49 17.83 19.62
C ALA A 508 -0.78 16.52 19.27
N THR A 509 -1.25 15.41 19.84
CA THR A 509 -0.77 14.08 19.47
C THR A 509 -1.12 13.74 18.02
N GLN A 510 -0.46 12.75 17.42
CA GLN A 510 -0.76 12.35 16.05
C GLN A 510 -2.20 11.84 15.89
N ASN A 511 -2.74 11.17 16.91
CA ASN A 511 -4.11 10.66 16.89
C ASN A 511 -5.13 11.80 16.97
N GLU A 512 -4.90 12.79 17.83
CA GLU A 512 -5.71 14.01 17.88
C GLU A 512 -5.73 14.72 16.53
N LYS A 513 -4.56 14.90 15.89
CA LYS A 513 -4.47 15.48 14.55
C LYS A 513 -5.25 14.68 13.53
N ASN A 514 -5.12 13.35 13.52
CA ASN A 514 -5.87 12.47 12.64
C ASN A 514 -7.39 12.66 12.84
N CYS A 515 -7.87 12.72 14.08
CA CYS A 515 -9.29 12.95 14.39
C CYS A 515 -9.78 14.33 13.93
N ILE A 516 -8.98 15.38 14.15
CA ILE A 516 -9.31 16.75 13.72
C ILE A 516 -9.43 16.82 12.19
N VAL A 517 -8.48 16.21 11.46
CA VAL A 517 -8.51 16.15 9.99
C VAL A 517 -9.77 15.44 9.47
N ILE A 518 -10.22 14.37 10.13
CA ILE A 518 -11.47 13.68 9.77
C ILE A 518 -12.67 14.62 9.90
N ARG A 519 -12.88 15.21 11.09
CA ARG A 519 -14.06 16.05 11.34
C ARG A 519 -14.06 17.32 10.51
N MET A 520 -12.89 17.91 10.25
CA MET A 520 -12.77 19.04 9.31
C MET A 520 -13.16 18.64 7.89
N GLY A 521 -12.71 17.47 7.42
CA GLY A 521 -13.06 16.94 6.09
C GLY A 521 -14.56 16.74 5.93
N GLU A 522 -15.21 16.11 6.91
CA GLU A 522 -16.66 15.91 6.92
C GLU A 522 -17.42 17.25 6.92
N LYS A 523 -17.07 18.19 7.82
CA LYS A 523 -17.66 19.53 7.87
C LYS A 523 -17.45 20.32 6.57
N SER A 524 -16.31 20.18 5.91
CA SER A 524 -16.01 20.87 4.64
C SER A 524 -16.95 20.43 3.52
N ILE A 525 -17.26 19.13 3.43
CA ILE A 525 -18.20 18.58 2.45
C ILE A 525 -19.64 18.97 2.79
N LEU A 526 -20.02 18.91 4.07
CA LEU A 526 -21.34 19.35 4.54
C LEU A 526 -21.59 20.83 4.20
N ASN A 527 -20.66 21.72 4.53
CA ASN A 527 -20.75 23.14 4.21
C ASN A 527 -20.78 23.41 2.69
N TYR A 528 -20.09 22.61 1.89
CA TYR A 528 -20.12 22.73 0.43
C TYR A 528 -21.52 22.51 -0.13
N TYR A 529 -22.19 21.42 0.28
CA TYR A 529 -23.55 21.12 -0.20
C TYR A 529 -24.63 21.98 0.45
N LEU A 530 -24.43 22.43 1.70
CA LEU A 530 -25.26 23.46 2.32
C LEU A 530 -25.24 24.75 1.51
N LYS A 531 -24.04 25.24 1.19
CA LYS A 531 -23.86 26.46 0.39
C LYS A 531 -24.44 26.31 -1.01
N MET A 532 -24.28 25.14 -1.63
CA MET A 532 -24.92 24.83 -2.92
C MET A 532 -26.43 25.00 -2.83
N ALA A 533 -27.08 24.37 -1.84
CA ALA A 533 -28.52 24.46 -1.66
C ALA A 533 -28.98 25.90 -1.46
N GLN A 534 -28.31 26.66 -0.58
CA GLN A 534 -28.65 28.04 -0.26
C GLN A 534 -28.52 29.00 -1.44
N GLU A 535 -27.40 28.93 -2.19
CA GLU A 535 -27.20 29.82 -3.34
C GLU A 535 -28.19 29.54 -4.46
N ILE A 536 -28.53 28.27 -4.70
CA ILE A 536 -29.53 27.91 -5.72
C ILE A 536 -30.93 28.32 -5.26
N LEU A 537 -31.28 28.11 -3.99
CA LEU A 537 -32.55 28.54 -3.41
C LEU A 537 -32.73 30.06 -3.49
N ALA A 538 -31.68 30.84 -3.26
CA ALA A 538 -31.71 32.31 -3.32
C ALA A 538 -32.08 32.86 -4.72
N VAL A 539 -31.81 32.11 -5.79
CA VAL A 539 -32.18 32.47 -7.16
C VAL A 539 -33.36 31.64 -7.70
N PHE A 540 -33.93 30.76 -6.87
CA PHE A 540 -34.91 29.77 -7.32
C PHE A 540 -36.20 30.40 -7.82
N ASP A 541 -36.67 31.46 -7.16
CA ASP A 541 -37.94 32.10 -7.51
C ASP A 541 -37.77 33.25 -8.54
N LEU A 542 -36.54 33.54 -9.00
CA LEU A 542 -36.27 34.56 -10.03
C LEU A 542 -36.70 34.08 -11.43
N PRO A 543 -37.20 34.97 -12.31
CA PRO A 543 -37.36 34.64 -13.74
C PRO A 543 -36.03 34.20 -14.36
N SER A 544 -36.06 33.29 -15.35
CA SER A 544 -34.84 32.74 -15.97
C SER A 544 -33.91 33.83 -16.54
N ALA A 545 -34.47 34.83 -17.20
CA ALA A 545 -33.72 35.98 -17.73
C ALA A 545 -33.09 36.90 -16.66
N SER A 546 -33.50 36.77 -15.39
CA SER A 546 -33.02 37.58 -14.27
C SER A 546 -32.00 36.86 -13.38
N ILE A 547 -31.69 35.59 -13.68
CA ILE A 547 -30.69 34.82 -12.91
C ILE A 547 -29.29 35.31 -13.29
N ASP A 548 -28.67 36.07 -12.39
CA ASP A 548 -27.27 36.45 -12.50
C ASP A 548 -26.37 35.32 -11.97
N LEU A 549 -25.82 34.52 -12.91
CA LEU A 549 -24.87 33.45 -12.57
C LEU A 549 -23.59 33.96 -11.88
N GLY A 550 -23.28 35.26 -11.98
CA GLY A 550 -22.18 35.89 -11.25
C GLY A 550 -22.36 35.87 -9.75
N LYS A 551 -23.61 35.83 -9.25
CA LYS A 551 -23.96 35.74 -7.82
C LYS A 551 -23.96 34.33 -7.26
N VAL A 552 -23.79 33.32 -8.11
CA VAL A 552 -23.67 31.92 -7.72
C VAL A 552 -22.22 31.48 -7.90
N SER A 553 -21.70 30.77 -6.92
CA SER A 553 -20.38 30.17 -6.92
C SER A 553 -20.21 29.26 -8.13
N ALA A 554 -19.06 29.34 -8.80
CA ALA A 554 -18.80 28.66 -10.06
C ALA A 554 -19.15 27.15 -10.07
N PRO A 555 -18.86 26.36 -9.01
CA PRO A 555 -19.16 24.93 -9.00
C PRO A 555 -20.66 24.59 -9.07
N TYR A 556 -21.55 25.51 -8.67
CA TYR A 556 -23.00 25.24 -8.58
C TYR A 556 -23.77 25.74 -9.81
N ARG A 557 -23.15 26.57 -10.64
CA ARG A 557 -23.76 27.14 -11.86
C ARG A 557 -24.22 26.06 -12.83
N SER A 558 -23.48 24.95 -12.92
CA SER A 558 -23.81 23.84 -13.81
C SER A 558 -25.21 23.29 -13.53
N TYR A 559 -25.58 23.12 -12.26
CA TYR A 559 -26.91 22.66 -11.86
C TYR A 559 -28.01 23.65 -12.27
N ILE A 560 -27.77 24.96 -12.11
CA ILE A 560 -28.73 25.98 -12.55
C ILE A 560 -28.96 25.92 -14.06
N VAL A 561 -27.87 25.81 -14.83
CA VAL A 561 -27.93 25.79 -16.29
C VAL A 561 -28.54 24.50 -16.82
N SER A 562 -28.24 23.34 -16.21
CA SER A 562 -28.70 22.04 -16.68
C SER A 562 -30.08 21.64 -16.17
N SER A 563 -30.47 22.11 -14.99
CA SER A 563 -31.69 21.68 -14.30
C SER A 563 -32.71 22.80 -14.17
N LEU A 564 -32.32 23.94 -13.58
CA LEU A 564 -33.27 25.00 -13.22
C LEU A 564 -33.76 25.82 -14.42
N ILE A 565 -32.86 26.34 -15.25
CA ILE A 565 -33.19 27.19 -16.40
C ILE A 565 -34.08 26.44 -17.42
N PRO A 566 -33.77 25.19 -17.81
CA PRO A 566 -34.62 24.44 -18.75
C PRO A 566 -36.05 24.27 -18.23
N LEU A 567 -36.21 23.96 -16.94
CA LEU A 567 -37.53 23.83 -16.32
C LEU A 567 -38.31 25.16 -16.31
N LYS A 568 -37.63 26.29 -16.02
CA LYS A 568 -38.27 27.62 -16.03
C LYS A 568 -38.71 28.08 -17.42
N ASN A 569 -38.04 27.59 -18.47
CA ASN A 569 -38.35 27.96 -19.85
C ASN A 569 -39.37 27.03 -20.52
N ARG A 570 -39.82 25.96 -19.85
CA ARG A 570 -40.88 25.11 -20.38
C ARG A 570 -42.19 25.92 -20.46
N PRO A 571 -42.91 25.88 -21.59
CA PRO A 571 -44.23 26.48 -21.67
C PRO A 571 -45.13 25.83 -20.61
N ARG A 572 -45.86 26.68 -19.87
CA ARG A 572 -46.80 26.23 -18.83
C ARG A 572 -47.94 25.42 -19.40
#